data_AF-A0A7X7JZL2-F1
#
_entry.id   AF-A0A7X7JZL2-F1
#
_cell.length_a   1.000
_cell.length_b   1.000
_cell.length_c   1.000
_cell.angle_alpha   90.00
_cell.angle_beta   90.00
_cell.angle_gamma   90.00
#
_symmetry.space_group_name_H-M   'P 1'
#
loop_
_entity.id
_entity.type
_entity.pdbx_description
1 polymer ?
#
loop_
_entity_poly.entity_id
_entity_poly.type
_entity_poly.pdbx_seq_one_letter_code
_entity_poly.pdbx_strand_id
1 'polypeptide(L)' 'MGMWRVLLMAALAVLLQLVGLLVLALPASLEGQVLYLFDDAHAISALDGAGVVLLILGCLIAWGAGVVWQRRMYAS' A
#
# COMPACT_ATOMS: atom_id res chain seq x y z
N MET A 1 2.44 -0.83 -26.54
CA MET A 1 2.52 0.17 -25.44
C MET A 1 1.56 -0.09 -24.26
N GLY A 2 0.28 -0.42 -24.46
CA GLY A 2 -0.72 -0.45 -23.36
C GLY A 2 -0.45 -1.45 -22.24
N MET A 3 0.14 -2.61 -22.56
CA MET A 3 0.42 -3.68 -21.60
C MET A 3 1.55 -3.32 -20.63
N TRP A 4 2.57 -2.59 -21.08
CA TRP A 4 3.67 -2.13 -20.22
C TRP A 4 3.18 -1.24 -19.08
N ARG A 5 2.20 -0.38 -19.35
CA ARG A 5 1.62 0.50 -18.33
C ARG A 5 0.90 -0.29 -17.23
N VAL A 6 0.13 -1.32 -17.60
CA VAL A 6 -0.55 -2.20 -16.64
C VAL A 6 0.49 -2.93 -15.78
N LEU A 7 1.56 -3.43 -16.40
CA LEU A 7 2.62 -4.14 -15.68
C LEU A 7 3.35 -3.25 -14.67
N LEU A 8 3.66 -2.01 -15.05
CA LEU A 8 4.27 -1.02 -14.15
C LEU A 8 3.34 -0.65 -12.98
N MET A 9 2.04 -0.46 -13.24
CA MET A 9 1.06 -0.18 -12.19
C MET A 9 0.93 -1.36 -11.22
N ALA A 10 0.87 -2.60 -11.74
CA ALA A 10 0.82 -3.79 -10.91
C ALA A 10 2.09 -3.97 -10.06
N ALA A 11 3.27 -3.78 -10.65
CA ALA A 11 4.54 -3.85 -9.93
C ALA A 11 4.63 -2.78 -8.82
N LEU A 12 4.23 -1.54 -9.14
CA LEU A 12 4.18 -0.46 -8.16
C LEU A 12 3.21 -0.76 -7.01
N ALA A 13 2.02 -1.29 -7.33
CA ALA A 13 1.04 -1.67 -6.32
C ALA A 13 1.58 -2.72 -5.35
N VAL A 14 2.25 -3.75 -5.87
CA VAL A 14 2.89 -4.79 -5.06
C VAL A 14 3.99 -4.20 -4.18
N LEU A 15 4.85 -3.34 -4.73
CA LEU A 15 5.92 -2.71 -3.94
C LEU A 15 5.34 -1.85 -2.80
N LEU A 16 4.31 -1.05 -3.05
CA LEU A 16 3.65 -0.26 -2.02
C LEU A 16 3.04 -1.14 -0.94
N GLN A 17 2.42 -2.26 -1.30
CA GLN A 17 1.85 -3.20 -0.35
C GLN A 17 2.92 -3.88 0.50
N LEU A 18 4.02 -4.34 -0.12
CA LEU A 18 5.13 -4.95 0.60
C LEU A 18 5.78 -3.98 1.57
N VAL A 19 6.02 -2.73 1.15
CA VAL A 19 6.58 -1.70 2.04
C VAL A 19 5.58 -1.34 3.14
N GLY A 20 4.29 -1.21 2.84
CA GLY A 20 3.27 -0.94 3.84
C GLY A 20 3.16 -2.04 4.90
N LEU A 21 3.19 -3.31 4.47
CA LEU A 21 3.21 -4.47 5.39
C LEU A 21 4.50 -4.53 6.20
N LEU A 22 5.65 -4.25 5.59
CA LEU A 22 6.92 -4.21 6.29
C LEU A 22 6.90 -3.15 7.39
N VAL A 23 6.38 -1.95 7.07
CA VAL A 23 6.21 -0.85 8.02
C VAL A 23 5.29 -1.24 9.19
N LEU A 24 4.17 -1.91 8.92
CA LEU A 24 3.24 -2.38 9.95
C LEU A 24 3.76 -3.57 10.76
N ALA A 25 4.78 -4.26 10.27
CA ALA A 25 5.42 -5.39 10.95
C ALA A 25 6.70 -4.96 11.69
N LEU A 26 7.01 -3.66 11.78
CA LEU A 26 8.15 -3.18 12.55
C LEU A 26 7.94 -3.47 14.05
N PRO A 27 9.02 -3.75 14.80
CA PRO A 27 8.94 -3.82 16.24
C PRO A 27 8.76 -2.42 16.86
N ALA A 28 8.13 -2.36 18.04
CA ALA A 28 7.88 -1.13 18.79
C ALA A 28 9.11 -0.22 19.01
N SER A 29 10.33 -0.78 19.02
CA SER A 29 11.56 0.01 19.11
C SER A 29 11.84 0.89 17.89
N LEU A 30 11.21 0.59 16.75
CA LEU A 30 11.41 1.25 15.45
C LEU A 30 10.15 1.98 14.95
N GLU A 31 8.99 1.80 15.62
CA GLU A 31 7.69 2.44 15.29
C GLU A 31 7.71 3.98 15.36
N GLY A 32 8.74 4.56 15.98
CA GLY A 32 8.94 6.00 16.01
C GLY A 32 7.98 6.72 16.97
N GLN A 33 7.53 7.92 16.61
CA GLN A 33 6.69 8.74 17.48
C GLN A 33 5.30 8.13 17.62
N VAL A 34 4.89 7.85 18.86
CA VAL A 34 3.52 7.47 19.20
C VAL A 34 2.59 8.66 18.95
N LEU A 35 1.58 8.48 18.10
CA LEU A 35 0.58 9.50 17.79
C LEU A 35 -0.65 9.36 18.69
N TYR A 36 -1.00 8.14 19.06
CA TYR A 36 -2.18 7.88 19.89
C TYR A 36 -1.97 6.63 20.75
N LEU A 37 -2.15 6.76 22.07
CA LEU A 37 -2.08 5.64 23.01
C LEU A 37 -3.51 5.18 23.31
N PHE A 38 -3.87 3.95 22.95
CA PHE A 38 -5.16 3.36 23.32
C PHE A 38 -5.13 2.81 24.75
N ASP A 39 -4.07 2.10 25.11
CA ASP A 39 -3.81 1.51 26.43
C ASP A 39 -2.31 1.20 26.55
N ASP A 40 -1.84 0.78 27.73
CA ASP A 40 -0.41 0.49 28.00
C ASP A 40 0.21 -0.55 27.05
N ALA A 41 -0.64 -1.37 26.39
CA ALA A 41 -0.22 -2.39 25.42
C ALA A 41 -0.52 -2.04 23.95
N HIS A 42 -1.25 -0.97 23.66
CA HIS A 42 -1.67 -0.62 22.30
C HIS A 42 -1.43 0.86 22.03
N ALA A 43 -0.39 1.13 21.24
CA ALA A 43 -0.08 2.44 20.70
C ALA A 43 -0.27 2.42 19.17
N ILE A 44 -0.81 3.49 18.61
CA ILE A 44 -0.69 3.79 17.18
C ILE A 44 0.45 4.76 17.00
N SER A 45 1.45 4.33 16.25
CA SER A 45 2.59 5.12 15.86
C SER A 45 2.37 5.84 14.53
N ALA A 46 3.22 6.82 14.24
CA ALA A 46 3.22 7.50 12.95
C ALA A 46 3.51 6.54 11.79
N LEU A 47 4.35 5.53 12.03
CA LEU A 47 4.69 4.51 11.04
C LEU A 47 3.49 3.61 10.74
N ASP A 48 2.64 3.28 11.72
CA ASP A 48 1.43 2.50 11.45
C ASP A 48 0.49 3.24 10.49
N GLY A 49 0.28 4.54 10.74
CA GLY A 49 -0.49 5.38 9.83
C GLY A 49 0.10 5.39 8.41
N ALA A 50 1.43 5.51 8.30
CA ALA A 50 2.12 5.47 7.01
C ALA A 50 1.95 4.11 6.31
N GLY A 51 2.08 3.00 7.05
CA GLY A 51 1.90 1.65 6.52
C GLY A 51 0.49 1.41 5.98
N VAL A 52 -0.54 1.84 6.73
CA VAL A 52 -1.94 1.79 6.28
C VAL A 52 -2.16 2.61 5.00
N VAL A 53 -1.60 3.82 4.94
CA VAL A 53 -1.70 4.68 3.74
C VAL A 53 -1.05 4.01 2.52
N LEU A 54 0.13 3.41 2.69
CA LEU A 54 0.81 2.68 1.63
C LEU A 54 -0.01 1.49 1.12
N LEU A 55 -0.63 0.74 2.03
CA LEU A 55 -1.54 -0.36 1.67
C LEU A 55 -2.74 0.13 0.85
N ILE A 56 -3.42 1.19 1.31
CA ILE A 56 -4.57 1.77 0.61
C ILE A 56 -4.16 2.22 -0.79
N LEU A 57 -3.05 2.95 -0.93
CA LEU A 57 -2.53 3.38 -2.22
C LEU A 57 -2.20 2.22 -3.15
N GLY A 58 -1.53 1.19 -2.63
CA GLY A 58 -1.23 -0.03 -3.39
C GLY A 58 -2.50 -0.70 -3.92
N CYS A 59 -3.53 -0.86 -3.07
CA CYS A 59 -4.84 -1.40 -3.47
C CYS A 59 -5.52 -0.56 -4.57
N LEU A 60 -5.54 0.77 -4.42
CA LEU A 60 -6.12 1.66 -5.43
C LEU A 60 -5.39 1.57 -6.77
N ILE A 61 -4.06 1.47 -6.76
CA ILE A 61 -3.26 1.33 -7.99
C ILE A 61 -3.48 -0.05 -8.62
N ALA A 62 -3.56 -1.13 -7.83
CA ALA A 62 -3.86 -2.47 -8.34
C ALA A 62 -5.25 -2.51 -9.01
N TRP A 63 -6.25 -1.93 -8.36
CA TRP A 63 -7.60 -1.79 -8.94
C TRP A 63 -7.56 -0.98 -10.23
N GLY A 64 -6.88 0.17 -10.21
CA GLY A 64 -6.70 1.01 -11.40
C GLY A 64 -6.03 0.28 -12.56
N ALA A 65 -5.02 -0.56 -12.28
CA ALA A 65 -4.39 -1.40 -13.28
C ALA A 65 -5.37 -2.39 -13.91
N GLY A 66 -6.23 -3.02 -13.08
CA GLY A 66 -7.31 -3.90 -13.53
C GLY A 66 -8.32 -3.19 -14.44
N VAL A 67 -8.78 -2.01 -14.05
CA VAL A 67 -9.69 -1.19 -14.88
C VAL A 67 -9.02 -0.80 -16.20
N VAL A 68 -7.76 -0.37 -16.17
CA VAL A 68 -7.02 0.00 -17.40
C VAL A 68 -6.85 -1.20 -18.33
N TRP A 69 -6.56 -2.38 -17.77
CA TRP A 69 -6.44 -3.62 -18.54
C TRP A 69 -7.78 -4.04 -19.15
N GLN A 70 -8.85 -4.05 -18.35
CA GLN A 70 -10.20 -4.39 -18.79
C GLN A 70 -10.63 -3.50 -19.96
N ARG A 71 -10.46 -2.18 -19.82
CA ARG A 71 -10.81 -1.22 -20.89
C ARG A 71 -10.00 -1.43 -22.17
N ARG A 72 -8.77 -1.95 -22.08
CA ARG A 72 -7.93 -2.25 -23.24
C ARG A 72 -8.36 -3.53 -23.95
N MET A 73 -8.80 -4.54 -23.20
CA MET A 73 -9.23 -5.83 -23.75
C MET A 73 -10.64 -5.75 -24.38
N TYR A 74 -11.58 -5.04 -23.76
CA TYR A 74 -12.95 -4.91 -24.26
C TYR A 74 -13.17 -3.73 -25.22
N ALA A 75 -12.14 -2.92 -25.49
CA ALA A 75 -12.18 -1.90 -26.56
C ALA A 75 -11.62 -2.41 -27.89
N SER A 76 -11.41 -3.74 -28.01
CA SER A 76 -11.07 -4.43 -29.25
C SER A 76 -12.29 -5.17 -29.79
#